data_AF-A0A955YPA4-F1
#
_entry.id   AF-A0A955YPA4-F1
#
_cell.length_a   1.000
_cell.length_b   1.000
_cell.length_c   1.000
_cell.angle_alpha   90.00
_cell.angle_beta   90.00
_cell.angle_gamma   90.00
#
_symmetry.space_group_name_H-M   'P 1'
#
loop_
_entity.id
_entity.type
_entity.pdbx_description
1 polymer ?
#
loop_
_entity_poly.entity_id
_entity_poly.type
_entity_poly.pdbx_seq_one_letter_code
_entity_poly.pdbx_strand_id
1 'polypeptide(L)'
;GGTAHAFYLGVEGSVPAIPGMKPPLHALCVAPFGIDEGAQAQPCPNAFGLVVGESVRFRFFRSSTRRQDAVGTLLSTWDPGELSELPSLEAVLPAEGRTPGEVVTVRLQSRVTEVGTLEVEALPQGDDKPWRLTFDVRGP
;
A
#
# COMPACT_ATOMS: atom_id res chain seq x y z
N GLY A 1 14.58 -15.42 5.81
CA GLY A 1 15.29 -15.18 4.53
C GLY A 1 14.66 -13.98 3.87
N GLY A 2 15.26 -13.42 2.81
CA GLY A 2 14.68 -12.27 2.10
C GLY A 2 13.49 -12.66 1.21
N THR A 3 12.55 -11.75 0.97
CA THR A 3 11.44 -11.99 0.04
C THR A 3 11.92 -12.14 -1.40
N ALA A 4 11.32 -13.07 -2.15
CA ALA A 4 11.57 -13.25 -3.59
C ALA A 4 10.79 -12.25 -4.47
N HIS A 5 10.06 -11.32 -3.87
CA HIS A 5 9.21 -10.36 -4.55
C HIS A 5 9.31 -8.97 -3.91
N ALA A 6 9.19 -7.94 -4.75
CA ALA A 6 8.79 -6.61 -4.30
C ALA A 6 7.26 -6.55 -4.23
N PHE A 7 6.72 -5.79 -3.27
CA PHE A 7 5.29 -5.61 -3.06
C PHE A 7 4.89 -4.16 -3.20
N TYR A 8 3.71 -3.96 -3.79
CA TYR A 8 3.19 -2.64 -4.12
C TYR A 8 1.75 -2.49 -3.66
N LEU A 9 1.44 -1.29 -3.18
CA LEU A 9 0.08 -0.83 -2.89
C LEU A 9 -0.43 0.01 -4.05
N GLY A 10 -1.66 -0.27 -4.50
CA GLY A 10 -2.38 0.59 -5.42
C GLY A 10 -2.81 1.89 -4.75
N VAL A 11 -2.39 3.02 -5.31
CA VAL A 11 -2.76 4.37 -4.84
C VAL A 11 -3.32 5.18 -6.01
N GLU A 12 -4.34 6.00 -5.76
CA GLU A 12 -4.88 6.88 -6.78
C GLU A 12 -3.93 8.07 -7.03
N GLY A 13 -3.72 8.40 -8.30
CA GLY A 13 -2.87 9.53 -8.68
C GLY A 13 -3.47 10.87 -8.26
N SER A 14 -2.61 11.81 -7.85
CA SER A 14 -2.97 13.18 -7.44
C SER A 14 -3.29 14.09 -8.64
N VAL A 15 -4.05 13.59 -9.62
CA VAL A 15 -4.51 14.38 -10.76
C VAL A 15 -5.87 15.01 -10.45
N PRO A 16 -6.20 16.18 -11.02
CA PRO A 16 -7.53 16.76 -10.88
C PRO A 16 -8.61 15.74 -11.27
N ALA A 17 -9.66 15.61 -10.45
CA ALA A 17 -10.77 14.75 -10.78
C ALA A 17 -11.45 15.26 -12.06
N ILE A 18 -11.39 14.45 -13.13
CA ILE A 18 -12.09 14.74 -14.38
C ILE A 18 -13.47 14.06 -14.30
N PRO A 19 -14.59 14.79 -14.41
CA PRO A 19 -15.93 14.21 -14.36
C PRO A 19 -16.09 13.04 -15.33
N GLY A 20 -16.54 11.89 -14.83
CA GLY A 20 -16.73 10.67 -15.63
C GLY A 20 -15.49 9.80 -15.83
N MET A 21 -14.32 10.21 -15.35
CA MET A 21 -13.10 9.40 -15.39
C MET A 21 -12.66 8.98 -13.99
N LYS A 22 -12.28 7.71 -13.83
CA LYS A 22 -11.64 7.26 -12.59
C LYS A 22 -10.19 7.79 -12.54
N PRO A 23 -9.69 8.22 -11.38
CA PRO A 23 -8.29 8.55 -11.21
C PRO A 23 -7.40 7.40 -11.70
N PRO A 24 -6.24 7.70 -12.30
CA PRO A 24 -5.29 6.68 -12.69
C PRO A 24 -4.79 5.96 -11.45
N LEU A 25 -4.66 4.63 -11.57
CA LEU A 25 -4.04 3.82 -10.53
C LEU A 25 -2.53 3.86 -10.69
N HIS A 26 -1.82 4.19 -9.62
CA HIS A 26 -0.38 4.03 -9.50
C HIS A 26 -0.04 2.88 -8.54
N ALA A 27 1.15 2.30 -8.67
CA ALA A 27 1.66 1.27 -7.78
C ALA A 27 2.83 1.80 -6.95
N LEU A 28 2.65 1.89 -5.63
CA LEU A 28 3.66 2.34 -4.69
C LEU A 28 4.43 1.15 -4.12
N CYS A 29 5.74 1.08 -4.30
CA CYS A 29 6.56 0.07 -3.65
C CYS A 29 6.55 0.29 -2.13
N VAL A 30 5.97 -0.66 -1.40
CA VAL A 30 5.88 -0.62 0.07
C VAL A 30 6.87 -1.57 0.74
N ALA A 31 7.27 -2.64 0.05
CA ALA A 31 8.31 -3.57 0.49
C ALA A 31 9.20 -3.96 -0.70
N PRO A 32 10.50 -3.64 -0.67
CA PRO A 32 11.41 -3.91 -1.78
C PRO A 32 11.75 -5.40 -1.86
N PHE A 33 12.29 -5.80 -3.01
CA PHE A 33 12.79 -7.16 -3.20
C PHE A 33 13.90 -7.47 -2.19
N GLY A 34 13.90 -8.69 -1.65
CA GLY A 34 14.93 -9.16 -0.74
C GLY A 34 14.87 -8.57 0.66
N ILE A 35 13.78 -7.88 1.03
CA ILE A 35 13.58 -7.48 2.43
C ILE A 35 13.53 -8.73 3.31
N ASP A 36 14.28 -8.74 4.40
CA ASP A 36 14.29 -9.86 5.32
C ASP A 36 12.90 -10.05 5.94
N GLU A 37 12.43 -11.29 6.01
CA GLU A 37 11.25 -11.64 6.79
C GLU A 37 11.41 -11.16 8.24
N GLY A 38 10.36 -10.56 8.76
CA GLY A 38 10.34 -9.92 10.07
C GLY A 38 10.91 -8.49 10.07
N ALA A 39 11.62 -8.05 9.03
CA ALA A 39 12.15 -6.70 8.95
C ALA A 39 11.07 -5.69 8.54
N GLN A 40 11.10 -4.54 9.21
CA GLN A 40 10.23 -3.42 8.90
C GLN A 40 10.91 -2.52 7.87
N ALA A 41 10.19 -2.21 6.79
CA ALA A 41 10.61 -1.20 5.84
C ALA A 41 10.61 0.18 6.51
N GLN A 42 11.45 1.10 6.01
CA GLN A 42 11.36 2.50 6.40
C GLN A 42 9.98 3.06 6.00
N PRO A 43 9.42 4.03 6.74
CA PRO A 43 8.22 4.72 6.29
C PRO A 43 8.43 5.34 4.91
N CYS A 44 7.42 5.23 4.04
CA CYS A 44 7.43 5.87 2.73
C CYS A 44 7.63 7.38 2.91
N PRO A 45 8.49 8.01 2.08
CA PRO A 45 8.71 9.45 2.13
C PRO A 45 7.47 10.25 1.70
N ASN A 46 6.61 9.63 0.88
CA ASN A 46 5.36 10.20 0.38
C ASN A 46 4.27 10.17 1.46
N ALA A 47 3.44 11.20 1.47
CA ALA A 47 2.20 11.24 2.24
C ALA A 47 1.00 10.89 1.33
N PHE A 48 -0.01 10.26 1.90
CA PHE A 48 -1.21 9.80 1.19
C PHE A 48 -2.47 10.22 1.94
N GLY A 49 -3.57 10.36 1.20
CA GLY A 49 -4.90 10.52 1.79
C GLY A 49 -5.54 9.16 2.03
N LEU A 50 -6.01 8.93 3.26
CA LEU A 50 -6.71 7.72 3.67
C LEU A 50 -8.15 8.05 4.06
N VAL A 51 -9.12 7.46 3.37
CA VAL A 51 -10.53 7.61 3.72
C VAL A 51 -10.85 6.71 4.90
N VAL A 52 -11.48 7.28 5.94
CA VAL A 52 -11.88 6.56 7.16
C VAL A 52 -13.39 6.60 7.37
N GLY A 53 -13.93 5.61 8.08
CA GLY A 53 -15.36 5.46 8.38
C GLY A 53 -16.21 4.92 7.22
N GLU A 54 -15.62 4.71 6.04
CA GLU A 54 -16.28 4.15 4.86
C GLU A 54 -15.56 2.92 4.33
N SER A 55 -16.26 2.13 3.49
CA SER A 55 -15.69 0.96 2.84
C SER A 55 -14.71 1.39 1.75
N VAL A 56 -13.46 0.96 1.89
CA VAL A 56 -12.37 1.24 0.96
C VAL A 56 -11.78 -0.06 0.42
N ARG A 57 -11.44 -0.07 -0.87
CA ARG A 57 -10.79 -1.20 -1.53
C ARG A 57 -9.31 -0.89 -1.77
N PHE A 58 -8.45 -1.71 -1.20
CA PHE A 58 -7.00 -1.65 -1.40
C PHE A 58 -6.56 -2.72 -2.40
N ARG A 59 -5.91 -2.29 -3.49
CA ARG A 59 -5.35 -3.20 -4.50
C ARG A 59 -3.88 -3.46 -4.21
N PHE A 60 -3.43 -4.69 -4.37
CA PHE A 60 -2.05 -5.09 -4.09
C PHE A 60 -1.42 -5.73 -5.29
N PHE A 61 -0.12 -5.53 -5.42
CA PHE A 61 0.66 -6.12 -6.50
C PHE A 61 1.96 -6.68 -5.98
N ARG A 62 2.48 -7.67 -6.69
CA ARG A 62 3.83 -8.19 -6.49
C ARG A 62 4.62 -8.20 -7.78
N SER A 63 5.94 -8.14 -7.68
CA SER A 63 6.85 -8.33 -8.81
C SER A 63 8.03 -9.22 -8.43
N SER A 64 8.41 -10.15 -9.32
CA SER A 64 9.65 -10.93 -9.23
C SER A 64 10.80 -10.34 -10.06
N THR A 65 10.50 -9.39 -10.94
CA THR A 65 11.44 -8.81 -11.91
C THR A 65 11.93 -7.42 -11.48
N ARG A 66 11.09 -6.65 -10.78
CA ARG A 66 11.43 -5.31 -10.28
C ARG A 66 12.23 -5.37 -8.99
N ARG A 67 13.51 -5.74 -9.10
CA ARG A 67 14.41 -6.00 -7.96
C ARG A 67 15.12 -4.76 -7.40
N GLN A 68 15.05 -3.63 -8.11
CA GLN A 68 15.78 -2.40 -7.76
C GLN A 68 14.87 -1.28 -7.22
N ASP A 69 13.55 -1.48 -7.22
CA ASP A 69 12.63 -0.48 -6.71
C ASP A 69 12.80 -0.37 -5.18
N ALA A 70 12.89 0.86 -4.69
CA ALA A 70 13.03 1.17 -3.27
C ALA A 70 11.65 1.52 -2.67
N VAL A 71 11.57 1.53 -1.34
CA VAL A 71 10.36 1.99 -0.64
C VAL A 71 10.02 3.41 -1.08
N GLY A 72 8.77 3.63 -1.46
CA GLY A 72 8.30 4.91 -1.97
C GLY A 72 8.43 5.09 -3.48
N THR A 73 9.07 4.16 -4.20
CA THR A 73 9.06 4.18 -5.68
C THR A 73 7.61 4.09 -6.17
N LEU A 74 7.16 5.12 -6.89
CA LEU A 74 5.80 5.23 -7.41
C LEU A 74 5.80 4.97 -8.92
N LEU A 75 5.16 3.88 -9.33
CA LEU A 75 4.99 3.51 -10.72
C LEU A 75 3.67 4.06 -11.24
N SER A 76 3.72 5.02 -12.15
CA SER A 76 2.54 5.55 -12.84
C SER A 76 2.06 4.62 -13.97
N THR A 77 2.98 3.84 -14.53
CA THR A 77 2.74 2.81 -15.57
C THR A 77 3.77 1.69 -15.42
N TRP A 78 3.44 0.48 -15.87
CA TRP A 78 4.34 -0.67 -15.90
C TRP A 78 4.02 -1.56 -17.10
N ASP A 79 5.00 -2.34 -17.55
CA ASP A 79 4.81 -3.24 -18.69
C ASP A 79 3.96 -4.47 -18.30
N PRO A 80 3.22 -5.06 -19.25
CA PRO A 80 2.46 -6.28 -19.01
C PRO A 80 3.35 -7.39 -18.42
N GLY A 81 2.93 -7.95 -17.29
CA GLY A 81 3.67 -9.02 -16.59
C GLY A 81 4.72 -8.54 -15.59
N GLU A 82 5.04 -7.24 -15.51
CA GLU A 82 5.94 -6.73 -14.47
C GLU A 82 5.30 -6.78 -13.09
N LEU A 83 4.01 -6.45 -13.00
CA LEU A 83 3.23 -6.53 -11.77
C LEU A 83 2.13 -7.60 -11.92
N SER A 84 2.03 -8.47 -10.92
CA SER A 84 0.91 -9.38 -10.75
C SER A 84 0.01 -8.87 -9.63
N GLU A 85 -1.28 -8.72 -9.90
CA GLU A 85 -2.26 -8.32 -8.89
C GLU A 85 -2.54 -9.47 -7.92
N LEU A 86 -2.58 -9.14 -6.63
CA LEU A 86 -2.95 -10.00 -5.53
C LEU A 86 -4.42 -9.76 -5.15
N PRO A 87 -5.05 -10.65 -4.36
CA PRO A 87 -6.39 -10.41 -3.84
C PRO A 87 -6.49 -9.03 -3.17
N SER A 88 -7.44 -8.22 -3.61
CA SER A 88 -7.71 -6.92 -3.01
C SER A 88 -8.33 -7.09 -1.63
N LEU A 89 -8.06 -6.14 -0.73
CA LEU A 89 -8.72 -6.07 0.57
C LEU A 89 -9.81 -5.01 0.54
N GLU A 90 -11.02 -5.37 0.95
CA GLU A 90 -12.07 -4.41 1.30
C GLU A 90 -12.16 -4.30 2.82
N ALA A 91 -12.08 -3.08 3.34
CA ALA A 91 -12.15 -2.83 4.76
C ALA A 91 -12.83 -1.50 5.05
N VAL A 92 -13.47 -1.39 6.21
CA VAL A 92 -13.91 -0.12 6.77
C VAL A 92 -12.91 0.26 7.85
N LEU A 93 -12.15 1.33 7.61
CA LEU A 93 -11.19 1.83 8.60
C LEU A 93 -11.93 2.64 9.67
N PRO A 94 -11.71 2.39 10.98
CA PRO A 94 -12.36 3.16 12.02
C PRO A 94 -12.06 4.66 11.88
N ALA A 95 -13.09 5.51 12.00
CA ALA A 95 -12.92 6.96 11.91
C ALA A 95 -12.21 7.56 13.15
N GLU A 96 -12.17 6.86 14.28
CA GLU A 96 -11.52 7.31 15.51
C GLU A 96 -11.91 8.75 15.94
N GLY A 97 -13.22 9.04 15.93
CA GLY A 97 -13.75 10.36 16.29
C GLY A 97 -13.81 11.36 15.13
N ARG A 98 -13.36 10.96 13.94
CA ARG A 98 -13.48 11.74 12.69
C ARG A 98 -14.84 11.55 12.04
N THR A 99 -15.12 12.40 11.05
CA THR A 99 -16.32 12.23 10.22
C THR A 99 -16.14 11.03 9.29
N PRO A 100 -17.14 10.14 9.13
CA PRO A 100 -17.09 9.13 8.07
C PRO A 100 -16.91 9.78 6.69
N GLY A 101 -16.01 9.24 5.89
CA GLY A 101 -15.61 9.79 4.60
C GLY A 101 -14.49 10.84 4.68
N GLU A 102 -14.02 11.20 5.88
CA GLU A 102 -12.90 12.12 6.06
C GLU A 102 -11.60 11.52 5.50
N VAL A 103 -10.80 12.36 4.86
CA VAL A 103 -9.49 12.00 4.29
C VAL A 103 -8.40 12.40 5.27
N VAL A 104 -7.72 11.42 5.87
CA VAL A 104 -6.62 11.63 6.80
C VAL A 104 -5.29 11.55 6.06
N THR A 105 -4.38 12.49 6.32
CA THR A 105 -3.01 12.42 5.77
C THR A 105 -2.19 11.42 6.57
N VAL A 106 -1.65 10.40 5.88
CA VAL A 106 -0.88 9.32 6.48
C VAL A 106 0.46 9.09 5.76
N ARG A 107 1.42 8.51 6.48
CA ARG A 107 2.59 7.84 5.89
C ARG A 107 2.40 6.34 5.97
N LEU A 108 2.86 5.63 4.95
CA LEU A 108 2.76 4.17 4.91
C LEU A 108 4.07 3.55 5.35
N GLN A 109 3.99 2.59 6.26
CA GLN A 109 5.11 1.74 6.64
C GLN A 109 4.70 0.29 6.44
N SER A 110 5.63 -0.59 6.09
CA SER A 110 5.29 -2.00 5.90
C SER A 110 6.28 -2.94 6.54
N ARG A 111 5.83 -4.17 6.76
CA ARG A 111 6.64 -5.28 7.26
C ARG A 111 6.17 -6.55 6.60
N VAL A 112 7.10 -7.36 6.12
CA VAL A 112 6.79 -8.73 5.70
C VAL A 112 7.06 -9.65 6.89
N THR A 113 6.07 -10.44 7.27
CA THR A 113 6.17 -11.38 8.38
C THR A 113 6.70 -12.73 7.92
N GLU A 114 7.26 -13.51 8.84
CA GLU A 114 7.76 -14.88 8.59
C GLU A 114 6.66 -15.86 8.12
N VAL A 115 5.40 -15.53 8.38
CA VAL A 115 4.25 -16.36 7.95
C VAL A 115 3.76 -16.02 6.54
N GLY A 116 4.48 -15.18 5.80
CA GLY A 116 4.12 -14.81 4.43
C GLY A 116 2.97 -13.82 4.37
N THR A 117 2.93 -12.89 5.32
CA THR A 117 1.93 -11.82 5.38
C THR A 117 2.60 -10.45 5.31
N LEU A 118 2.11 -9.58 4.45
CA LEU A 118 2.52 -8.17 4.40
C LEU A 118 1.59 -7.38 5.30
N GLU A 119 2.16 -6.73 6.32
CA GLU A 119 1.49 -5.75 7.16
C GLU A 119 1.81 -4.36 6.61
N VAL A 120 0.79 -3.55 6.38
CA VAL A 120 0.94 -2.13 6.01
C VAL A 120 0.25 -1.29 7.07
N GLU A 121 1.01 -0.40 7.69
CA GLU A 121 0.54 0.55 8.68
C GLU A 121 0.41 1.93 8.03
N ALA A 122 -0.78 2.51 8.13
CA ALA A 122 -1.03 3.89 7.79
C ALA A 122 -0.88 4.74 9.06
N LEU A 123 0.25 5.44 9.16
CA LEU A 123 0.65 6.28 10.28
C LEU A 123 0.05 7.69 10.08
N PRO A 124 -0.94 8.12 10.87
CA PRO A 124 -1.43 9.50 10.83
C PRO A 124 -0.35 10.50 11.25
N GLN A 125 -0.52 11.75 10.83
CA GLN A 125 0.27 12.85 11.41
C GLN A 125 -0.29 13.20 12.80
N GLY A 126 0.51 13.05 13.85
CA GLY A 126 0.13 13.37 15.23
C GLY A 126 0.12 12.15 16.15
N ASP A 127 -0.71 12.20 17.20
CA ASP A 127 -0.79 11.18 18.26
C ASP A 127 -1.91 10.15 18.05
N ASP A 128 -2.56 10.17 16.88
CA ASP A 128 -3.61 9.21 16.53
C ASP A 128 -3.05 7.79 16.33
N LYS A 129 -3.91 6.78 16.49
CA LYS A 129 -3.49 5.40 16.31
C LYS A 129 -3.33 5.07 14.82
N PRO A 130 -2.34 4.22 14.47
CA PRO A 130 -2.19 3.79 13.09
C PRO A 130 -3.27 2.79 12.70
N TRP A 131 -3.68 2.85 11.42
CA TRP A 131 -4.51 1.81 10.83
C TRP A 131 -3.62 0.72 10.26
N ARG A 132 -3.84 -0.52 10.70
CA ARG A 132 -3.10 -1.68 10.20
C ARG A 132 -3.94 -2.46 9.20
N LEU A 133 -3.33 -2.73 8.05
CA LEU A 133 -3.86 -3.57 7.02
C LEU A 133 -2.95 -4.79 6.85
N THR A 134 -3.54 -5.94 6.52
CA THR A 134 -2.85 -7.22 6.49
C THR A 134 -3.20 -7.97 5.22
N PHE A 135 -2.18 -8.45 4.50
CA PHE A 135 -2.31 -9.06 3.18
C PHE A 135 -1.58 -10.39 3.12
N ASP A 136 -2.24 -11.42 2.59
CA ASP A 136 -1.54 -12.65 2.26
C ASP A 136 -0.71 -12.42 0.98
N VAL A 137 0.59 -12.68 1.08
CA VAL A 137 1.51 -12.54 -0.06
C VAL A 137 1.93 -13.89 -0.63
N ARG A 138 1.46 -14.99 -0.04
CA ARG A 138 1.54 -16.31 -0.65
C ARG A 138 0.57 -16.32 -1.82
N GLY A 139 1.11 -16.55 -3.02
CA GLY A 139 0.26 -16.70 -4.19
C GLY A 139 -0.66 -17.92 -4.05
N PRO A 140 -1.71 -18.03 -4.88
CA PRO A 140 -2.30 -19.34 -5.14
C PRO A 140 -1.26 -20.31 -5.72
#